data_AF-A0A0S7CPR4-F1
#
_entry.id   AF-A0A0S7CPR4-F1
#
_cell.length_a   1.000
_cell.length_b   1.000
_cell.length_c   1.000
_cell.angle_alpha   90.00
_cell.angle_beta   90.00
_cell.angle_gamma   90.00
#
_symmetry.space_group_name_H-M   'P 1'
#
loop_
_entity.id
_entity.type
_entity.pdbx_description
1 polymer ?
#
loop_
_entity_poly.entity_id
_entity_poly.type
_entity_poly.pdbx_seq_one_letter_code
_entity_poly.pdbx_strand_id
1 'polypeptide(L)'
;MKAKCSAHRSNGEPCRRPPIAGGTVCATHGGSAGHVKAAAARRVRTQEVEADTLAVIAAEGVEGVTDPLEALALLASEALAMKSALAARVNALSDITTTSKLGVEALKVEVQLYERAMDRAGRFLDLLAKSGIEERRMLITEAQAQLVFEVMNRVFNAIGLTAEQRALLPTVVPRELERMQSLQVNGKQATGQRVR
;
A
#
# COMPACT_ATOMS: atom_id res chain seq x y z
N MET A 1 -12.34 8.90 -32.19
CA MET A 1 -12.00 8.54 -33.60
C MET A 1 -12.24 9.73 -34.52
N LYS A 2 -11.50 9.87 -35.63
CA LYS A 2 -11.79 10.94 -36.62
C LYS A 2 -13.07 10.60 -37.39
N ALA A 3 -13.97 11.58 -37.51
CA ALA A 3 -15.24 11.40 -38.23
C ALA A 3 -15.06 11.28 -39.77
N LYS A 4 -13.92 11.75 -40.31
CA LYS A 4 -13.64 11.75 -41.76
C LYS A 4 -12.17 11.40 -42.02
N CYS A 5 -11.91 10.82 -43.19
CA CYS A 5 -10.58 10.54 -43.70
C CYS A 5 -9.74 11.82 -43.78
N SER A 6 -8.48 11.76 -43.35
CA SER A 6 -7.58 12.93 -43.36
C SER A 6 -6.93 13.24 -44.71
N ALA A 7 -7.23 12.48 -45.77
CA ALA A 7 -6.65 12.68 -47.09
C ALA A 7 -7.49 13.62 -47.96
N HIS A 8 -6.91 14.10 -49.07
CA HIS A 8 -7.60 14.88 -50.11
C HIS A 8 -7.81 14.02 -51.36
N ARG A 9 -8.83 14.36 -52.14
CA ARG A 9 -9.13 13.78 -53.46
C ARG A 9 -8.17 14.35 -54.51
N SER A 10 -8.14 13.75 -55.69
CA SER A 10 -7.33 14.24 -56.83
C SER A 10 -7.73 15.63 -57.32
N ASN A 11 -8.95 16.10 -57.02
CA ASN A 11 -9.42 17.46 -57.28
C ASN A 11 -9.05 18.47 -56.17
N GLY A 12 -8.21 18.08 -55.20
CA GLY A 12 -7.77 18.93 -54.09
C GLY A 12 -8.76 19.06 -52.92
N GLU A 13 -9.99 18.57 -53.05
CA GLU A 13 -10.99 18.66 -51.99
C GLU A 13 -10.77 17.60 -50.89
N PRO A 14 -11.13 17.89 -49.61
CA PRO A 14 -10.99 16.92 -48.53
C PRO A 14 -11.87 15.67 -48.73
N CYS A 15 -11.33 14.51 -48.37
CA CYS A 15 -12.05 13.26 -48.45
C CYS A 15 -13.20 13.22 -47.43
N ARG A 16 -14.42 12.96 -47.90
CA ARG A 16 -15.62 12.86 -47.06
C ARG A 16 -15.91 11.44 -46.57
N ARG A 17 -15.12 10.44 -46.98
CA ARG A 17 -15.32 9.05 -46.57
C ARG A 17 -14.88 8.85 -45.11
N PRO A 18 -15.51 7.93 -44.37
CA PRO A 18 -15.06 7.57 -43.04
C PRO A 18 -13.69 6.87 -43.11
N PRO A 19 -12.82 7.05 -42.11
CA PRO A 19 -11.62 6.26 -41.99
C PRO A 19 -11.95 4.80 -41.61
N ILE A 20 -11.01 3.88 -41.82
CA ILE A 20 -11.14 2.52 -41.28
C ILE A 20 -11.22 2.56 -39.74
N ALA A 21 -11.84 1.55 -39.12
CA ALA A 21 -11.87 1.42 -37.67
C ALA A 21 -10.44 1.44 -37.09
N GLY A 22 -10.19 2.30 -36.08
CA GLY A 22 -8.85 2.52 -35.51
C GLY A 22 -7.85 3.32 -36.38
N GLY A 23 -8.25 3.76 -37.57
CA GLY A 23 -7.41 4.49 -38.52
C GLY A 23 -7.77 5.97 -38.67
N THR A 24 -6.98 6.68 -39.48
CA THR A 24 -7.19 8.11 -39.82
C THR A 24 -7.54 8.34 -41.29
N VAL A 25 -7.43 7.31 -42.13
CA VAL A 25 -7.71 7.36 -43.57
C VAL A 25 -8.68 6.24 -43.98
N CYS A 26 -9.45 6.49 -45.04
CA CYS A 26 -10.40 5.52 -45.60
C CYS A 26 -9.68 4.43 -46.40
N ALA A 27 -10.38 3.33 -46.69
CA ALA A 27 -9.85 2.20 -47.45
C ALA A 27 -9.19 2.60 -48.78
N THR A 28 -9.73 3.62 -49.46
CA THR A 28 -9.25 4.09 -50.77
C THR A 28 -8.10 5.10 -50.70
N HIS A 29 -7.87 5.73 -49.54
CA HIS A 29 -6.74 6.64 -49.32
C HIS A 29 -5.70 5.99 -48.39
N GLY A 30 -5.36 4.74 -48.67
CA GLY A 30 -4.30 4.01 -47.97
C GLY A 30 -4.75 3.22 -46.73
N GLY A 31 -6.00 3.33 -46.30
CA GLY A 31 -6.53 2.54 -45.19
C GLY A 31 -6.50 1.02 -45.44
N SER A 32 -6.46 0.59 -46.70
CA SER A 32 -6.37 -0.83 -47.03
C SER A 32 -4.97 -1.42 -46.89
N ALA A 33 -3.93 -0.59 -46.75
CA ALA A 33 -2.55 -1.04 -46.67
C ALA A 33 -2.32 -1.88 -45.39
N GLY A 34 -1.58 -2.98 -45.51
CA GLY A 34 -1.40 -3.96 -44.43
C GLY A 34 -0.86 -3.35 -43.13
N HIS A 35 0.13 -2.46 -43.22
CA HIS A 35 0.69 -1.78 -42.04
C HIS A 35 -0.30 -0.79 -41.39
N VAL A 36 -1.15 -0.13 -42.20
CA VAL A 36 -2.20 0.78 -41.71
C VAL A 36 -3.30 -0.01 -41.01
N LYS A 37 -3.75 -1.14 -41.59
CA LYS A 37 -4.71 -2.05 -40.96
C LYS A 37 -4.17 -2.63 -39.66
N ALA A 38 -2.92 -3.08 -39.64
CA ALA A 38 -2.31 -3.64 -38.44
C ALA A 38 -2.20 -2.59 -37.31
N ALA A 39 -1.77 -1.36 -37.63
CA ALA A 39 -1.74 -0.27 -36.66
C ALA A 39 -3.15 0.12 -36.17
N ALA A 40 -4.13 0.15 -37.06
CA ALA A 40 -5.51 0.46 -36.73
C ALA A 40 -6.14 -0.62 -35.84
N ALA A 41 -5.94 -1.90 -36.16
CA ALA A 41 -6.38 -3.03 -35.36
C ALA A 41 -5.76 -3.03 -33.95
N ARG A 42 -4.48 -2.69 -33.82
CA ARG A 42 -3.84 -2.51 -32.50
C ARG A 42 -4.53 -1.44 -31.67
N ARG A 43 -4.86 -0.28 -32.27
CA ARG A 43 -5.56 0.79 -31.56
C ARG A 43 -6.97 0.40 -31.12
N VAL A 44 -7.71 -0.31 -31.98
CA VAL A 44 -9.03 -0.85 -31.61
C VAL A 44 -8.90 -1.81 -30.44
N ARG A 45 -7.94 -2.74 -30.50
CA ARG A 45 -7.71 -3.70 -29.41
C ARG A 45 -7.30 -3.02 -28.10
N THR A 46 -6.46 -1.99 -28.16
CA THR A 46 -6.13 -1.18 -26.97
C THR A 46 -7.38 -0.53 -26.38
N GLN A 47 -8.23 0.08 -27.21
CA GLN A 47 -9.47 0.71 -26.76
C GLN A 47 -10.46 -0.29 -26.17
N GLU A 48 -10.56 -1.49 -26.74
CA GLU A 48 -11.39 -2.58 -26.21
C GLU A 48 -10.90 -3.03 -24.84
N VAL A 49 -9.59 -3.25 -24.69
CA VAL A 49 -8.99 -3.66 -23.40
C VAL A 49 -9.13 -2.55 -22.36
N GLU A 50 -8.93 -1.28 -22.72
CA GLU A 50 -9.13 -0.15 -21.82
C GLU A 50 -10.61 -0.04 -21.38
N ALA A 51 -11.55 -0.18 -22.31
CA ALA A 51 -12.97 -0.13 -22.01
C ALA A 51 -13.41 -1.30 -21.11
N ASP A 52 -12.92 -2.51 -21.38
CA ASP A 52 -13.15 -3.70 -20.57
C ASP A 52 -12.57 -3.54 -19.16
N THR A 53 -11.32 -3.05 -19.07
CA THR A 53 -10.65 -2.77 -17.80
C THR A 53 -11.42 -1.74 -16.97
N LEU A 54 -11.88 -0.65 -17.59
CA LEU A 54 -12.68 0.37 -16.92
C LEU A 54 -14.05 -0.16 -16.48
N ALA A 55 -14.67 -1.02 -17.28
CA ALA A 55 -15.93 -1.67 -16.93
C ALA A 55 -15.78 -2.61 -15.74
N VAL A 56 -14.69 -3.41 -15.71
CA VAL A 56 -14.34 -4.27 -14.57
C VAL A 56 -14.09 -3.44 -13.32
N ILE A 57 -13.27 -2.39 -13.39
CA ILE A 57 -13.01 -1.49 -12.25
C ILE A 57 -14.29 -0.84 -11.71
N ALA A 58 -15.18 -0.39 -12.61
CA ALA A 58 -16.45 0.21 -12.21
C ALA A 58 -17.42 -0.82 -11.60
N ALA A 59 -17.42 -2.05 -12.11
CA ALA A 59 -18.29 -3.13 -11.63
C ALA A 59 -17.81 -3.72 -10.29
N GLU A 60 -16.50 -3.78 -10.05
CA GLU A 60 -15.95 -4.23 -8.77
C GLU A 60 -16.23 -3.26 -7.63
N GLY A 61 -16.73 -2.05 -7.92
CA GLY A 61 -17.13 -1.09 -6.90
C GLY A 61 -15.98 -0.80 -5.95
N VAL A 62 -14.77 -0.65 -6.50
CA VAL A 62 -13.55 -0.46 -5.72
C VAL A 62 -13.70 0.83 -4.93
N GLU A 63 -14.13 0.70 -3.68
CA GLU A 63 -13.94 1.73 -2.67
C GLU A 63 -12.44 1.96 -2.62
N GLY A 64 -12.02 3.15 -3.05
CA GLY A 64 -10.64 3.58 -2.90
C GLY A 64 -10.20 3.38 -1.45
N VAL A 65 -8.88 3.31 -1.21
CA VAL A 65 -8.32 2.95 0.09
C VAL A 65 -9.01 3.72 1.24
N THR A 66 -9.84 3.00 2.00
CA THR A 66 -10.71 3.57 3.05
C THR A 66 -9.93 3.84 4.33
N ASP A 67 -8.97 2.97 4.63
CA ASP A 67 -7.96 3.16 5.67
C ASP A 67 -6.55 3.07 5.05
N PRO A 68 -5.99 4.21 4.61
CA PRO A 68 -4.66 4.26 4.01
C PRO A 68 -3.54 3.77 4.93
N LEU A 69 -3.77 3.86 6.23
CA LEU A 69 -2.79 3.51 7.23
C LEU A 69 -2.70 2.01 7.42
N GLU A 70 -3.86 1.36 7.56
CA GLU A 70 -3.96 -0.09 7.63
C GLU A 70 -3.44 -0.72 6.35
N ALA A 71 -3.80 -0.16 5.18
CA ALA A 71 -3.28 -0.61 3.90
C ALA A 71 -1.74 -0.49 3.80
N LEU A 72 -1.17 0.61 4.28
CA LEU A 72 0.29 0.79 4.32
C LEU A 72 0.97 -0.15 5.31
N ALA A 73 0.35 -0.43 6.46
CA ALA A 73 0.84 -1.39 7.46
C ALA A 73 0.86 -2.83 6.93
N LEU A 74 -0.20 -3.22 6.21
CA LEU A 74 -0.26 -4.51 5.51
C LEU A 74 0.84 -4.60 4.46
N LEU A 75 1.02 -3.57 3.62
CA LEU A 75 2.06 -3.55 2.59
C LEU A 75 3.48 -3.62 3.17
N ALA A 76 3.73 -2.93 4.28
CA ALA A 76 4.99 -3.04 5.00
C ALA A 76 5.22 -4.47 5.53
N SER A 77 4.17 -5.12 6.03
CA SER A 77 4.22 -6.49 6.55
C SER A 77 4.55 -7.50 5.44
N GLU A 78 3.91 -7.36 4.26
CA GLU A 78 4.21 -8.16 3.08
C GLU A 78 5.65 -7.96 2.60
N ALA A 79 6.13 -6.72 2.56
CA ALA A 79 7.51 -6.41 2.19
C ALA A 79 8.52 -7.05 3.17
N LEU A 80 8.24 -7.02 4.47
CA LEU A 80 9.05 -7.68 5.50
C LEU A 80 9.04 -9.20 5.37
N ALA A 81 7.90 -9.80 5.05
CA ALA A 81 7.79 -11.23 4.80
C ALA A 81 8.62 -11.64 3.57
N MET A 82 8.51 -10.89 2.47
CA MET A 82 9.31 -11.10 1.26
C MET A 82 10.81 -10.96 1.54
N LYS A 83 11.20 -9.91 2.29
CA LYS A 83 12.58 -9.70 2.73
C LYS A 83 13.10 -10.88 3.53
N SER A 84 12.32 -11.41 4.47
CA SER A 84 12.68 -12.57 5.28
C SER A 84 12.82 -13.85 4.45
N ALA A 85 11.90 -14.10 3.51
CA ALA A 85 11.97 -15.25 2.61
C ALA A 85 13.22 -15.19 1.70
N LEU A 86 13.53 -14.02 1.15
CA LEU A 86 14.73 -13.81 0.34
C LEU A 86 16.02 -13.89 1.16
N ALA A 87 16.02 -13.43 2.41
CA ALA A 87 17.14 -13.58 3.32
C ALA A 87 17.50 -15.07 3.51
N ALA A 88 16.50 -15.92 3.71
CA ALA A 88 16.71 -17.36 3.85
C ALA A 88 17.36 -17.96 2.58
N ARG A 89 16.95 -17.51 1.39
CA ARG A 89 17.56 -17.95 0.13
C ARG A 89 19.00 -17.47 -0.03
N VAL A 90 19.29 -16.21 0.33
CA VAL A 90 20.65 -15.65 0.30
C VAL A 90 21.57 -16.39 1.28
N ASN A 91 21.08 -16.70 2.48
CA ASN A 91 21.83 -17.45 3.49
C ASN A 91 22.16 -18.89 3.06
N ALA A 92 21.35 -19.46 2.17
CA ALA A 92 21.58 -20.80 1.61
C ALA A 92 22.59 -20.81 0.45
N LEU A 93 23.08 -19.65 -0.01
CA LEU A 93 24.06 -19.56 -1.09
C LEU A 93 25.46 -19.90 -0.59
N SER A 94 26.18 -20.72 -1.35
CA SER A 94 27.62 -20.95 -1.13
C SER A 94 28.50 -19.82 -1.67
N ASP A 95 27.97 -19.01 -2.58
CA ASP A 95 28.64 -17.87 -3.22
C ASP A 95 27.57 -16.84 -3.60
N ILE A 96 27.90 -15.56 -3.55
CA ILE A 96 27.01 -14.45 -3.85
C ILE A 96 27.13 -13.94 -5.29
N THR A 97 28.17 -14.33 -6.03
CA THR A 97 28.37 -13.95 -7.44
C THR A 97 28.19 -15.13 -8.39
N THR A 98 27.99 -14.80 -9.67
CA THR A 98 27.94 -15.74 -10.78
C THR A 98 28.69 -15.14 -11.97
N THR A 99 29.40 -15.98 -12.69
CA THR A 99 30.16 -15.56 -13.87
C THR A 99 29.47 -16.04 -15.12
N SER A 100 29.17 -15.12 -16.04
CA SER A 100 28.57 -15.43 -17.33
C SER A 100 29.54 -16.20 -18.23
N LYS A 101 29.01 -16.76 -19.34
CA LYS A 101 29.84 -17.41 -20.38
C LYS A 101 30.89 -16.47 -21.00
N LEU A 102 30.73 -15.15 -20.86
CA LEU A 102 31.65 -14.13 -21.36
C LEU A 102 32.67 -13.68 -20.29
N GLY A 103 32.72 -14.33 -19.12
CA GLY A 103 33.64 -13.98 -18.03
C GLY A 103 33.21 -12.78 -17.19
N VAL A 104 32.04 -12.20 -17.45
CA VAL A 104 31.51 -11.09 -16.64
C VAL A 104 30.94 -11.63 -15.34
N GLU A 105 31.45 -11.14 -14.21
CA GLU A 105 30.97 -11.43 -12.87
C GLU A 105 29.79 -10.51 -12.49
N ALA A 106 28.75 -11.09 -11.89
CA ALA A 106 27.57 -10.37 -11.43
C ALA A 106 27.03 -10.98 -10.13
N LEU A 107 26.27 -10.20 -9.35
CA LEU A 107 25.56 -10.74 -8.19
C LEU A 107 24.48 -11.74 -8.60
N LYS A 108 24.31 -12.80 -7.79
CA LYS A 108 23.18 -13.73 -7.96
C LYS A 108 21.85 -13.01 -7.78
N VAL A 109 20.83 -13.50 -8.48
CA VAL A 109 19.50 -12.88 -8.54
C VAL A 109 18.86 -12.81 -7.16
N GLU A 110 19.07 -13.82 -6.32
CA GLU A 110 18.64 -13.86 -4.91
C GLU A 110 19.14 -12.64 -4.14
N VAL A 111 20.42 -12.29 -4.29
CA VAL A 111 21.05 -11.17 -3.60
C VAL A 111 20.47 -9.85 -4.07
N GLN A 112 20.29 -9.70 -5.40
CA GLN A 112 19.67 -8.51 -5.98
C GLN A 112 18.21 -8.33 -5.55
N LEU A 113 17.43 -9.42 -5.50
CA LEU A 113 16.04 -9.37 -5.05
C LEU A 113 15.95 -9.09 -3.55
N TYR A 114 16.85 -9.67 -2.75
CA TYR A 114 16.92 -9.43 -1.32
C TYR A 114 17.20 -7.95 -1.01
N GLU A 115 18.18 -7.35 -1.68
CA GLU A 115 18.50 -5.93 -1.57
C GLU A 115 17.29 -5.06 -1.90
N ARG A 116 16.61 -5.31 -3.02
CA ARG A 116 15.38 -4.58 -3.39
C ARG A 116 14.25 -4.75 -2.37
N ALA A 117 14.13 -5.92 -1.75
CA ALA A 117 13.14 -6.17 -0.72
C ALA A 117 13.46 -5.43 0.58
N MET A 118 14.73 -5.36 0.98
CA MET A 118 15.18 -4.52 2.09
C MET A 118 14.86 -3.05 1.84
N ASP A 119 15.16 -2.57 0.65
CA ASP A 119 14.91 -1.19 0.24
C ASP A 119 13.42 -0.81 0.30
N ARG A 120 12.56 -1.67 -0.22
CA ARG A 120 11.10 -1.47 -0.17
C ARG A 120 10.56 -1.52 1.26
N ALA A 121 10.98 -2.51 2.05
CA ALA A 121 10.58 -2.62 3.45
C ALA A 121 10.99 -1.37 4.24
N GLY A 122 12.23 -0.89 4.04
CA GLY A 122 12.72 0.36 4.64
C GLY A 122 11.86 1.57 4.29
N ARG A 123 11.49 1.73 3.01
CA ARG A 123 10.64 2.84 2.56
C ARG A 123 9.24 2.79 3.17
N PHE A 124 8.60 1.62 3.24
CA PHE A 124 7.27 1.52 3.83
C PHE A 124 7.28 1.76 5.34
N LEU A 125 8.29 1.26 6.04
CA LEU A 125 8.46 1.52 7.47
C LEU A 125 8.74 3.01 7.75
N ASP A 126 9.54 3.67 6.92
CA ASP A 126 9.78 5.12 7.02
C ASP A 126 8.50 5.94 6.79
N LEU A 127 7.69 5.56 5.80
CA LEU A 127 6.38 6.20 5.56
C LEU A 127 5.42 5.99 6.73
N LEU A 128 5.37 4.79 7.31
CA LEU A 128 4.57 4.51 8.51
C LEU A 128 5.03 5.37 9.69
N ALA A 129 6.33 5.43 9.95
CA ALA A 129 6.89 6.25 11.02
C ALA A 129 6.55 7.74 10.84
N LYS A 130 6.58 8.24 9.60
CA LYS A 130 6.27 9.64 9.26
C LYS A 130 4.79 9.98 9.21
N SER A 131 3.90 8.98 9.18
CA SER A 131 2.47 9.22 9.06
C SER A 131 1.80 9.77 10.32
N GLY A 132 2.57 10.06 11.38
CA GLY A 132 2.09 10.71 12.60
C GLY A 132 1.21 9.81 13.48
N ILE A 133 1.16 8.50 13.20
CA ILE A 133 0.35 7.52 13.95
C ILE A 133 0.71 7.52 15.41
N GLU A 134 2.01 7.55 15.71
CA GLU A 134 2.48 7.43 17.08
C GLU A 134 2.04 8.63 17.91
N GLU A 135 2.13 9.83 17.32
CA GLU A 135 1.60 11.07 17.90
C GLU A 135 0.08 10.99 18.06
N ARG A 136 -0.65 10.55 17.02
CA ARG A 136 -2.11 10.40 17.09
C ARG A 136 -2.56 9.36 18.12
N ARG A 137 -1.83 8.25 18.26
CA ARG A 137 -2.06 7.21 19.26
C ARG A 137 -1.78 7.72 20.66
N MET A 138 -0.71 8.48 20.85
CA MET A 138 -0.41 9.14 22.13
C MET A 138 -1.55 10.09 22.51
N LEU A 139 -1.99 10.96 21.59
CA LEU A 139 -3.10 11.90 21.81
C LEU A 139 -4.42 11.17 22.14
N ILE A 140 -4.74 10.07 21.44
CA ILE A 140 -5.93 9.25 21.73
C ILE A 140 -5.81 8.60 23.12
N THR A 141 -4.63 8.08 23.46
CA THR A 141 -4.38 7.44 24.75
C THR A 141 -4.52 8.44 25.90
N GLU A 142 -3.99 9.65 25.74
CA GLU A 142 -4.16 10.76 26.68
C GLU A 142 -5.64 11.15 26.83
N ALA A 143 -6.36 11.32 25.71
CA ALA A 143 -7.78 11.64 25.72
C ALA A 143 -8.62 10.55 26.42
N GLN A 144 -8.28 9.27 26.21
CA GLN A 144 -8.93 8.15 26.88
C GLN A 144 -8.62 8.12 28.38
N ALA A 145 -7.37 8.37 28.78
CA ALA A 145 -7.00 8.45 30.19
C ALA A 145 -7.75 9.59 30.90
N GLN A 146 -7.86 10.75 30.23
CA GLN A 146 -8.62 11.89 30.73
C GLN A 146 -10.11 11.55 30.90
N LEU A 147 -10.72 10.91 29.90
CA LEU A 147 -12.12 10.48 29.96
C LEU A 147 -12.36 9.53 31.14
N VAL A 148 -11.49 8.52 31.32
CA VAL A 148 -11.60 7.57 32.44
C VAL A 148 -11.48 8.30 33.77
N PHE A 149 -10.54 9.24 33.90
CA PHE A 149 -10.39 10.04 35.11
C PHE A 149 -11.64 10.88 35.43
N GLU A 150 -12.22 11.54 34.43
CA GLU A 150 -13.45 12.33 34.60
C GLU A 150 -14.64 11.46 35.01
N VAL A 151 -14.79 10.27 34.39
CA VAL A 151 -15.82 9.30 34.74
C VAL A 151 -15.64 8.84 36.19
N MET A 152 -14.43 8.47 36.59
CA MET A 152 -14.15 8.03 37.96
C MET A 152 -14.46 9.13 38.98
N ASN A 153 -14.08 10.39 38.71
CA ASN A 153 -14.43 11.51 39.58
C ASN A 153 -15.95 11.72 39.69
N ARG A 154 -16.69 11.61 38.59
CA ARG A 154 -18.16 11.67 38.63
C ARG A 154 -18.75 10.54 39.46
N VAL A 155 -18.23 9.32 39.33
CA VAL A 155 -18.65 8.17 40.15
C VAL A 155 -18.38 8.42 41.63
N PHE A 156 -17.17 8.84 42.00
CA PHE A 156 -16.80 9.15 43.38
C PHE A 156 -17.67 10.25 44.01
N ASN A 157 -18.06 11.25 43.22
CA ASN A 157 -19.01 12.27 43.65
C ASN A 157 -20.42 11.68 43.84
N ALA A 158 -20.89 10.84 42.92
CA ALA A 158 -22.22 10.25 42.95
C ALA A 158 -22.43 9.27 44.12
N ILE A 159 -21.40 8.50 44.49
CA ILE A 159 -21.45 7.57 45.63
C ILE A 159 -21.26 8.26 46.98
N GLY A 160 -20.97 9.57 46.99
CA GLY A 160 -20.96 10.39 48.20
C GLY A 160 -19.76 10.15 49.13
N LEU A 161 -18.54 10.00 48.60
CA LEU A 161 -17.33 9.90 49.44
C LEU A 161 -17.19 11.11 50.39
N THR A 162 -16.82 10.86 51.66
CA THR A 162 -16.50 11.93 52.62
C THR A 162 -15.25 12.71 52.20
N ALA A 163 -15.03 13.88 52.80
CA ALA A 163 -13.85 14.71 52.51
C ALA A 163 -12.54 13.95 52.81
N GLU A 164 -12.51 13.20 53.90
CA GLU A 164 -11.37 12.39 54.33
C GLU A 164 -11.10 11.24 53.35
N GLN A 165 -12.15 10.57 52.87
CA GLN A 165 -12.01 9.49 51.87
C GLN A 165 -11.54 10.03 50.52
N ARG A 166 -12.03 11.19 50.10
CA ARG A 166 -11.63 11.84 48.85
C ARG A 166 -10.17 12.27 48.88
N ALA A 167 -9.67 12.71 50.03
CA ALA A 167 -8.27 13.07 50.22
C ALA A 167 -7.29 11.89 50.02
N LEU A 168 -7.76 10.65 50.09
CA LEU A 168 -6.96 9.45 49.82
C LEU A 168 -6.82 9.13 48.32
N LEU A 169 -7.69 9.66 47.44
CA LEU A 169 -7.67 9.31 46.02
C LEU A 169 -6.35 9.63 45.30
N PRO A 170 -5.70 10.80 45.53
CA PRO A 170 -4.43 11.12 44.87
C PRO A 170 -3.27 10.20 45.24
N THR A 171 -3.37 9.45 46.34
CA THR A 171 -2.32 8.49 46.77
C THR A 171 -2.68 7.05 46.42
N VAL A 172 -3.96 6.68 46.58
CA VAL A 172 -4.43 5.31 46.31
C VAL A 172 -4.45 5.00 44.81
N VAL A 173 -4.97 5.93 43.99
CA VAL A 173 -5.14 5.67 42.54
C VAL A 173 -3.79 5.44 41.83
N PRO A 174 -2.75 6.29 42.01
CA PRO A 174 -1.44 6.03 41.40
C PRO A 174 -0.82 4.72 41.87
N ARG A 175 -0.90 4.41 43.17
CA ARG A 175 -0.34 3.18 43.74
C ARG A 175 -0.95 1.93 43.11
N GLU A 176 -2.27 1.90 42.90
CA GLU A 176 -2.93 0.76 42.26
C GLU A 176 -2.62 0.69 40.76
N LEU A 177 -2.46 1.83 40.07
CA LEU A 177 -2.02 1.86 38.67
C LEU A 177 -0.61 1.27 38.50
N GLU A 178 0.35 1.67 39.33
CA GLU A 178 1.72 1.13 39.33
C GLU A 178 1.73 -0.38 39.61
N ARG A 179 0.90 -0.82 40.56
CA ARG A 179 0.72 -2.24 40.88
C ARG A 179 0.18 -3.04 39.68
N MET A 180 -0.78 -2.49 38.95
CA MET A 180 -1.34 -3.16 37.76
C MET A 180 -0.34 -3.18 36.59
N GLN A 181 0.40 -2.09 36.37
CA GLN A 181 1.42 -2.02 35.32
C GLN A 181 2.56 -3.02 35.56
N SER A 182 3.06 -3.12 36.79
CA SER A 182 4.11 -4.09 37.13
C SER A 182 3.67 -5.55 36.91
N LEU A 183 2.41 -5.89 37.18
CA LEU A 183 1.86 -7.22 36.89
C LEU A 183 1.83 -7.52 35.38
N GLN A 184 1.47 -6.54 34.55
CA GLN A 184 1.42 -6.71 33.09
C GLN A 184 2.80 -6.89 32.45
N VAL A 185 3.82 -6.18 32.94
CA VAL A 185 5.21 -6.31 32.46
C VAL A 185 5.75 -7.71 32.75
N ASN A 186 5.51 -8.22 33.97
CA ASN A 186 5.94 -9.56 34.38
C ASN A 186 5.24 -10.68 33.58
N GLY A 187 3.95 -10.50 33.23
CA GLY A 187 3.22 -11.47 32.40
C GLY A 187 3.70 -11.53 30.95
N LYS A 188 4.08 -10.39 30.35
CA LYS A 188 4.61 -10.34 28.98
C LYS A 188 6.00 -10.99 28.88
N GLN A 189 6.88 -10.79 29.87
CA GLN A 189 8.20 -11.43 29.91
C GLN A 189 8.11 -12.97 30.02
N ALA A 190 7.15 -13.49 30.79
CA ALA A 190 6.91 -14.94 30.89
C ALA A 190 6.43 -15.58 29.58
N THR A 191 5.81 -14.80 28.69
CA THR A 191 5.24 -15.29 27.42
C THR A 191 6.24 -15.18 26.25
N GLY A 192 7.14 -14.19 26.26
CA GLY A 192 8.14 -13.94 25.22
C GLY A 192 9.34 -14.89 25.19
N GLN A 193 9.50 -15.77 26.20
CA GLN A 193 10.66 -16.66 26.30
C GLN A 193 10.48 -18.03 25.60
N ARG A 194 9.37 -18.23 24.86
CA ARG A 194 9.08 -19.47 24.10
C ARG A 194 9.16 -19.28 22.58
N VAL A 195 10.25 -18.75 22.06
CA VAL A 195 10.65 -19.01 20.66
C VAL A 195 12.16 -19.19 20.66
N ARG A 196 12.59 -20.46 20.65
CA ARG A 196 13.94 -20.89 20.28
C ARG A 196 13.87 -21.47 18.89
#